data_AF-A0A7D7ZQF6-F1
#
_entry.id   AF-A0A7D7ZQF6-F1
#
_cell.length_a   1.000
_cell.length_b   1.000
_cell.length_c   1.000
_cell.angle_alpha   90.00
_cell.angle_beta   90.00
_cell.angle_gamma   90.00
#
_symmetry.space_group_name_H-M   'P 1'
#
loop_
_entity.id
_entity.type
_entity.pdbx_description
1 polymer ?
#
loop_
_entity_poly.entity_id
_entity_poly.type
_entity_poly.pdbx_seq_one_letter_code
_entity_poly.pdbx_strand_id
1 'polypeptide(L)'
;MRVAFATLLSSLMMITVLRAHEVQPTIADISIGAEQVELSLGWVLEAPVAGLNLEGIEDTNLTENAEEYDRLRALEPADLEAAFRATWPEIASQLTLESDGRLLELSIEEVNIPEVGDIELARPSQVVIRADLPPGEAGVIMSWPAAFGPIVIRQIGVENAYTAYLINGGESDLIARGGGDAETAGEAFVDYVGVGFDHIIPLGLDHILFVLGLFFLALRIGPLLWQITAFTLAHTVTLALGAMGIIQLTDGNLVVIESLIAASIVYVGIENIIARGLMPWRPVVVFMFGLLHGLGFASVLSDFGLGASNFVPKLIGFNVGVEIGQLAVIAAAFVAFGLLFGSQSWYRARIANPVSAGIAIIAAFWVLERTGTMDASGILSPFALLTEGGLPAVWTVVVTAGIAGILTIAVLAVSALDKLRDTIGGLSSFALFMAVVGTFTSGAFAMTAISVVIWILVIRLQSLGEMEGDTA
;
A
#
# COMPACT_ATOMS: atom_id res chain seq x y z
N MET A 1 18.84 -30.52 -25.64
CA MET A 1 18.50 -29.27 -26.36
C MET A 1 17.34 -28.46 -25.73
N ARG A 2 16.93 -28.74 -24.48
CA ARG A 2 15.89 -27.96 -23.75
C ARG A 2 16.40 -27.29 -22.46
N VAL A 3 17.66 -27.52 -22.11
CA VAL A 3 18.33 -26.89 -20.95
C VAL A 3 19.21 -25.70 -21.39
N ALA A 4 19.59 -25.63 -22.67
CA ALA A 4 20.44 -24.56 -23.21
C ALA A 4 19.67 -23.27 -23.57
N PHE A 5 18.34 -23.30 -23.63
CA PHE A 5 17.53 -22.11 -23.91
C PHE A 5 17.14 -21.34 -22.63
N ALA A 6 17.21 -22.01 -21.46
CA ALA A 6 16.97 -21.38 -20.17
C ALA A 6 18.21 -20.69 -19.60
N THR A 7 19.42 -21.10 -20.00
CA THR A 7 20.67 -20.47 -19.57
C THR A 7 21.07 -19.27 -20.42
N LEU A 8 20.65 -19.19 -21.69
CA LEU A 8 21.04 -18.09 -22.59
C LEU A 8 20.28 -16.76 -22.34
N LEU A 9 19.16 -16.80 -21.60
CA LEU A 9 18.44 -15.59 -21.19
C LEU A 9 18.94 -15.03 -19.84
N SER A 10 19.83 -15.75 -19.14
CA SER A 10 20.37 -15.32 -17.83
C SER A 10 21.64 -14.46 -17.93
N SER A 11 22.22 -14.32 -19.14
CA SER A 11 23.59 -13.79 -19.30
C SER A 11 23.68 -12.46 -20.04
N LEU A 12 22.61 -11.67 -20.15
CA LEU A 12 22.68 -10.39 -20.84
C LEU A 12 21.75 -9.33 -20.26
N MET A 13 22.00 -8.91 -19.02
CA MET A 13 21.67 -7.55 -18.57
C MET A 13 22.81 -7.11 -17.67
N MET A 14 23.56 -6.10 -18.11
CA MET A 14 24.42 -5.34 -17.22
C MET A 14 23.53 -4.74 -16.14
N ILE A 15 23.81 -5.10 -14.90
CA ILE A 15 23.08 -4.68 -13.70
C ILE A 15 23.51 -3.24 -13.42
N THR A 16 22.62 -2.30 -13.67
CA THR A 16 22.55 -1.07 -12.87
C THR A 16 21.45 -1.31 -11.84
N VAL A 17 21.86 -1.44 -10.60
CA VAL A 17 20.98 -1.48 -9.42
C VAL A 17 20.32 -0.11 -9.35
N LEU A 18 18.99 -0.02 -9.41
CA LEU A 18 18.23 1.21 -9.17
C LEU A 18 17.34 0.93 -7.97
N ARG A 19 17.66 1.43 -6.77
CA ARG A 19 16.99 1.04 -5.53
C ARG A 19 15.93 2.05 -5.12
N ALA A 20 14.67 1.60 -5.03
CA ALA A 20 13.49 2.40 -4.67
C ALA A 20 13.60 3.08 -3.29
N HIS A 21 13.05 4.30 -3.17
CA HIS A 21 13.05 5.09 -1.93
C HIS A 21 11.62 5.51 -1.55
N GLU A 22 11.16 5.10 -0.36
CA GLU A 22 9.78 5.33 0.13
C GLU A 22 9.55 6.79 0.59
N VAL A 23 8.38 7.35 0.27
CA VAL A 23 7.99 8.72 0.67
C VAL A 23 7.47 8.74 2.11
N GLN A 24 8.24 9.33 3.02
CA GLN A 24 7.80 9.60 4.39
C GLN A 24 7.06 10.96 4.47
N PRO A 25 5.88 11.04 5.13
CA PRO A 25 5.22 12.32 5.38
C PRO A 25 6.04 13.23 6.28
N THR A 26 5.83 14.52 6.08
CA THR A 26 6.40 15.56 6.92
C THR A 26 5.64 15.62 8.24
N ILE A 27 6.36 15.68 9.36
CA ILE A 27 5.76 15.92 10.68
C ILE A 27 5.94 17.39 11.02
N ALA A 28 4.84 18.10 11.23
CA ALA A 28 4.80 19.52 11.52
C ALA A 28 4.24 19.79 12.92
N ASP A 29 5.11 20.18 13.84
CA ASP A 29 4.72 20.66 15.15
C ASP A 29 4.50 22.16 15.10
N ILE A 30 3.26 22.61 15.34
CA ILE A 30 2.87 24.01 15.32
C ILE A 30 2.66 24.55 16.73
N SER A 31 3.33 25.65 17.06
CA SER A 31 3.15 26.39 18.31
C SER A 31 2.68 27.80 17.98
N ILE A 32 1.51 28.20 18.49
CA ILE A 32 0.89 29.49 18.18
C ILE A 32 0.93 30.37 19.44
N GLY A 33 1.83 31.34 19.44
CA GLY A 33 1.99 32.30 20.53
C GLY A 33 1.09 33.54 20.40
N ALA A 34 1.37 34.54 21.25
CA ALA A 34 0.65 35.81 21.20
C ALA A 34 1.06 36.67 19.99
N GLU A 35 2.35 36.68 19.65
CA GLU A 35 2.93 37.56 18.63
C GLU A 35 3.52 36.79 17.44
N GLN A 36 3.80 35.50 17.59
CA GLN A 36 4.46 34.70 16.57
C GLN A 36 3.91 33.27 16.55
N VAL A 37 3.96 32.66 15.37
CA VAL A 37 3.74 31.23 15.16
C VAL A 37 5.07 30.59 14.78
N GLU A 38 5.34 29.44 15.37
CA GLU A 38 6.51 28.61 15.11
C GLU A 38 6.05 27.27 14.54
N LEU A 39 6.68 26.86 13.45
CA LEU A 39 6.48 25.59 12.76
C LEU A 39 7.79 24.82 12.82
N SER A 40 7.78 23.67 13.47
CA SER A 40 8.92 22.77 13.57
C SER A 40 8.65 21.55 12.69
N LEU A 41 9.34 21.47 11.55
CA LEU A 41 9.13 20.44 10.52
C LEU A 41 10.24 19.39 10.58
N GLY A 42 9.87 18.12 10.75
CA GLY A 42 10.72 16.99 10.40
C GLY A 42 10.52 16.68 8.92
N TRP A 43 11.45 17.12 8.07
CA TRP A 43 11.28 17.16 6.62
C TRP A 43 12.49 16.65 5.85
N VAL A 44 12.28 15.79 4.86
CA VAL A 44 13.31 15.32 3.91
C VAL A 44 13.54 16.41 2.85
N LEU A 45 14.53 17.27 3.08
CA LEU A 45 14.76 18.50 2.29
C LEU A 45 15.21 18.22 0.87
N GLU A 46 15.80 17.06 0.61
CA GLU A 46 16.30 16.68 -0.71
C GLU A 46 15.18 16.69 -1.76
N ALA A 47 13.96 16.28 -1.39
CA ALA A 47 12.83 16.21 -2.32
C ALA A 47 12.35 17.59 -2.80
N PRO A 48 11.98 18.55 -1.93
CA PRO A 48 11.58 19.89 -2.37
C PRO A 48 12.73 20.67 -3.01
N VAL A 49 13.99 20.43 -2.61
CA VAL A 49 15.17 21.08 -3.22
C VAL A 49 15.43 20.56 -4.64
N ALA A 50 15.22 19.26 -4.89
CA ALA A 50 15.26 18.68 -6.23
C ALA A 50 14.03 19.05 -7.09
N GLY A 51 13.02 19.68 -6.50
CA GLY A 51 11.75 19.99 -7.16
C GLY A 51 10.96 18.73 -7.52
N LEU A 52 11.04 17.68 -6.70
CA LEU A 52 10.24 16.47 -6.89
C LEU A 52 8.76 16.79 -6.67
N ASN A 53 7.91 16.20 -7.50
CA ASN A 53 6.47 16.12 -7.24
C ASN A 53 6.14 14.76 -6.63
N LEU A 54 5.77 14.77 -5.35
CA LEU A 54 5.43 13.57 -4.59
C LEU A 54 3.92 13.24 -4.58
N GLU A 55 3.11 13.97 -5.36
CA GLU A 55 1.66 13.73 -5.43
C GLU A 55 1.35 12.33 -5.97
N GLY A 56 0.81 11.46 -5.10
CA GLY A 56 0.46 10.09 -5.45
C GLY A 56 1.65 9.20 -5.80
N ILE A 57 2.85 9.55 -5.29
CA ILE A 57 4.08 8.80 -5.51
C ILE A 57 4.52 8.10 -4.23
N GLU A 58 4.68 6.77 -4.30
CA GLU A 58 5.27 5.96 -3.23
C GLU A 58 6.79 5.82 -3.34
N ASP A 59 7.34 5.86 -4.58
CA ASP A 59 8.77 5.69 -4.88
C ASP A 59 9.36 6.90 -5.62
N THR A 60 10.31 7.60 -4.99
CA THR A 60 10.91 8.81 -5.57
C THR A 60 11.74 8.52 -6.83
N ASN A 61 12.18 7.28 -7.07
CA ASN A 61 12.93 6.95 -8.28
C ASN A 61 12.10 6.99 -9.56
N LEU A 62 10.77 6.99 -9.41
CA LEU A 62 9.83 7.08 -10.53
C LEU A 62 9.55 8.54 -10.93
N THR A 63 10.17 9.51 -10.24
CA THR A 63 9.92 10.94 -10.44
C THR A 63 10.90 11.59 -11.42
N GLU A 64 10.46 12.67 -12.06
CA GLU A 64 11.35 13.58 -12.78
C GLU A 64 12.30 14.23 -11.78
N ASN A 65 13.60 14.27 -12.08
CA ASN A 65 14.71 14.72 -11.20
C ASN A 65 15.18 13.73 -10.09
N ALA A 66 14.86 12.43 -10.18
CA ALA A 66 15.40 11.42 -9.27
C ALA A 66 16.95 11.44 -9.15
N GLU A 67 17.68 11.68 -10.26
CA GLU A 67 19.15 11.80 -10.23
C GLU A 67 19.65 12.99 -9.38
N GLU A 68 18.90 14.09 -9.39
CA GLU A 68 19.23 15.28 -8.59
C GLU A 68 18.91 15.03 -7.11
N TYR A 69 17.81 14.33 -6.84
CA TYR A 69 17.47 13.88 -5.49
C TYR A 69 18.57 12.99 -4.89
N ASP A 70 19.04 11.99 -5.63
CA ASP A 70 20.14 11.11 -5.20
C ASP A 70 21.44 11.90 -4.95
N ARG A 71 21.74 12.89 -5.81
CA ARG A 71 22.89 13.77 -5.63
C ARG A 71 22.80 14.58 -4.34
N LEU A 72 21.61 15.09 -3.99
CA LEU A 72 21.38 15.89 -2.78
C LEU A 72 21.54 15.06 -1.50
N ARG A 73 21.18 13.77 -1.52
CA ARG A 73 21.33 12.86 -0.37
C ARG A 73 22.79 12.61 0.01
N ALA A 74 23.69 12.69 -0.98
CA ALA A 74 25.13 12.59 -0.78
C ALA A 74 25.78 13.91 -0.30
N LEU A 75 25.04 15.02 -0.21
CA LEU A 75 25.59 16.28 0.26
C LEU A 75 25.79 16.30 1.78
N GLU A 76 26.93 16.87 2.16
CA GLU A 76 27.23 17.24 3.54
C GLU A 76 26.19 18.25 4.08
N PRO A 77 25.90 18.24 5.39
CA PRO A 77 24.86 19.08 6.00
C PRO A 77 24.91 20.55 5.59
N ALA A 78 26.10 21.17 5.56
CA ALA A 78 26.28 22.57 5.23
C ALA A 78 25.93 22.88 3.76
N ASP A 79 26.23 21.96 2.84
CA ASP A 79 25.96 22.13 1.42
C ASP A 79 24.47 21.94 1.11
N LEU A 80 23.82 20.97 1.78
CA LEU A 80 22.38 20.79 1.66
C LEU A 80 21.61 21.97 2.28
N GLU A 81 22.04 22.50 3.42
CA GLU A 81 21.44 23.69 4.01
C GLU A 81 21.56 24.90 3.08
N ALA A 82 22.73 25.09 2.45
CA ALA A 82 22.93 26.16 1.49
C ALA A 82 22.01 26.03 0.27
N ALA A 83 21.85 24.81 -0.26
CA ALA A 83 20.92 24.53 -1.35
C ALA A 83 19.46 24.79 -0.93
N PHE A 84 19.04 24.31 0.24
CA PHE A 84 17.71 24.53 0.79
C PHE A 84 17.40 26.02 0.96
N ARG A 85 18.32 26.79 1.56
CA ARG A 85 18.14 28.24 1.74
C ARG A 85 18.11 29.01 0.42
N ALA A 86 18.83 28.53 -0.61
CA ALA A 86 18.78 29.13 -1.94
C ALA A 86 17.42 28.90 -2.63
N THR A 87 16.82 27.72 -2.45
CA THR A 87 15.51 27.34 -3.00
C THR A 87 14.33 27.82 -2.14
N TRP A 88 14.58 28.22 -0.88
CA TRP A 88 13.54 28.64 0.07
C TRP A 88 12.54 29.67 -0.48
N PRO A 89 12.92 30.73 -1.24
CA PRO A 89 11.93 31.67 -1.77
C PRO A 89 10.88 31.01 -2.68
N GLU A 90 11.26 29.99 -3.44
CA GLU A 90 10.34 29.23 -4.30
C GLU A 90 9.46 28.30 -3.47
N ILE A 91 10.05 27.58 -2.51
CA ILE A 91 9.32 26.69 -1.59
C ILE A 91 8.31 27.49 -0.75
N ALA A 92 8.74 28.59 -0.14
CA ALA A 92 7.92 29.47 0.69
C ALA A 92 6.78 30.12 -0.10
N SER A 93 6.92 30.31 -1.41
CA SER A 93 5.84 30.86 -2.25
C SER A 93 4.68 29.87 -2.47
N GLN A 94 4.92 28.58 -2.24
CA GLN A 94 3.91 27.52 -2.37
C GLN A 94 3.27 27.18 -1.01
N LEU A 95 3.97 27.49 0.09
CA LEU A 95 3.44 27.36 1.46
C LEU A 95 2.66 28.61 1.82
N THR A 96 1.42 28.44 2.28
CA THR A 96 0.66 29.57 2.82
C THR A 96 0.30 29.32 4.28
N LEU A 97 0.58 30.31 5.11
CA LEU A 97 0.06 30.38 6.47
C LEU A 97 -0.76 31.66 6.56
N GLU A 98 -2.05 31.54 6.85
CA GLU A 98 -2.98 32.66 6.91
C GLU A 98 -3.48 32.86 8.33
N SER A 99 -3.59 34.13 8.77
CA SER A 99 -4.32 34.50 9.99
C SER A 99 -5.16 35.75 9.73
N ASP A 100 -6.46 35.67 10.03
CA ASP A 100 -7.41 36.79 9.87
C ASP A 100 -7.44 37.40 8.45
N GLY A 101 -7.45 36.54 7.41
CA GLY A 101 -7.45 37.01 6.02
C GLY A 101 -6.10 37.53 5.51
N ARG A 102 -5.01 37.38 6.28
CA ARG A 102 -3.68 37.85 5.94
C ARG A 102 -2.69 36.69 5.83
N LEU A 103 -2.03 36.61 4.69
CA LEU A 103 -0.88 35.71 4.51
C LEU A 103 0.30 36.21 5.36
N LEU A 104 0.85 35.29 6.13
CA LEU A 104 2.00 35.52 7.00
C LEU A 104 3.30 35.26 6.22
N GLU A 105 4.31 36.10 6.46
CA GLU A 105 5.62 35.93 5.83
C GLU A 105 6.42 34.84 6.58
N LEU A 106 6.72 33.75 5.89
CA LEU A 106 7.45 32.62 6.45
C LEU A 106 8.96 32.84 6.37
N SER A 107 9.63 32.77 7.52
CA SER A 107 11.09 32.92 7.62
C SER A 107 11.70 31.70 8.30
N ILE A 108 12.82 31.21 7.76
CA ILE A 108 13.60 30.13 8.38
C ILE A 108 14.37 30.72 9.56
N GLU A 109 14.14 30.18 10.76
CA GLU A 109 14.94 30.48 11.95
C GLU A 109 16.12 29.50 12.06
N GLU A 110 15.84 28.20 12.00
CA GLU A 110 16.83 27.15 12.22
C GLU A 110 16.68 26.03 11.18
N VAL A 111 17.81 25.46 10.77
CA VAL A 111 17.87 24.24 9.96
C VAL A 111 18.92 23.34 10.60
N ASN A 112 18.53 22.12 10.95
CA ASN A 112 19.42 21.12 11.51
C ASN A 112 19.33 19.86 10.64
N ILE A 113 20.42 19.59 9.92
CA ILE A 113 20.53 18.47 8.99
C ILE A 113 21.48 17.43 9.61
N PRO A 114 21.04 16.17 9.77
CA PRO A 114 21.91 15.10 10.24
C PRO A 114 23.13 14.88 9.33
N GLU A 115 24.24 14.40 9.91
CA GLU A 115 25.43 13.96 9.17
C GLU A 115 25.06 12.91 8.10
N VAL A 116 25.87 12.83 7.04
CA VAL A 116 25.65 11.86 5.96
C VAL A 116 25.77 10.44 6.52
N GLY A 117 24.64 9.74 6.55
CA GLY A 117 24.53 8.36 6.98
C GLY A 117 24.54 7.40 5.79
N ASP A 118 23.69 6.37 5.86
CA ASP A 118 23.38 5.56 4.69
C ASP A 118 22.53 6.40 3.73
N ILE A 119 23.08 6.71 2.55
CA ILE A 119 22.40 7.51 1.53
C ILE A 119 21.16 6.83 0.97
N GLU A 120 20.94 5.55 1.28
CA GLU A 120 19.75 4.78 0.91
C GLU A 120 18.58 5.02 1.88
N LEU A 121 18.84 5.57 3.07
CA LEU A 121 17.81 5.88 4.07
C LEU A 121 17.38 7.35 4.05
N ALA A 122 16.07 7.58 4.21
CA ALA A 122 15.53 8.93 4.33
C ALA A 122 16.23 9.68 5.49
N ARG A 123 16.63 10.92 5.22
CA ARG A 123 17.36 11.77 6.16
C ARG A 123 16.48 12.97 6.55
N PRO A 124 15.51 12.80 7.46
CA PRO A 124 14.66 13.91 7.89
C PRO A 124 15.51 14.96 8.61
N SER A 125 15.47 16.19 8.11
CA SER A 125 16.07 17.37 8.72
C SER A 125 15.04 18.07 9.60
N GLN A 126 15.49 18.74 10.66
CA GLN A 126 14.63 19.60 11.45
C GLN A 126 14.70 21.03 10.91
N VAL A 127 13.56 21.59 10.51
CA VAL A 127 13.46 22.98 10.04
C VAL A 127 12.50 23.74 10.94
N VAL A 128 12.96 24.85 11.51
CA VAL A 128 12.14 25.77 12.29
C VAL A 128 11.83 26.99 11.45
N ILE A 129 10.54 27.20 11.18
CA ILE A 129 10.01 28.34 10.44
C ILE A 129 9.20 29.20 11.41
N ARG A 130 9.36 30.52 11.31
CA ARG A 130 8.58 31.50 12.08
C ARG A 130 7.86 32.48 11.18
N ALA A 131 6.71 32.93 11.67
CA ALA A 131 5.97 34.04 11.09
C ALA A 131 5.38 34.93 12.18
N ASP A 132 5.36 36.23 11.94
CA ASP A 132 4.74 37.20 12.85
C ASP A 132 3.21 37.13 12.73
N LEU A 133 2.53 37.05 13.87
CA LEU A 133 1.09 37.01 13.94
C LEU A 133 0.51 38.43 14.03
N PRO A 134 -0.63 38.70 13.38
CA PRO A 134 -1.36 39.93 13.64
C PRO A 134 -1.84 39.97 15.10
N PRO A 135 -1.96 41.18 15.70
CA PRO A 135 -2.52 41.32 17.04
C PRO A 135 -3.94 40.75 17.09
N GLY A 136 -4.25 40.00 18.16
CA GLY A 136 -5.57 39.42 18.37
C GLY A 136 -5.48 37.95 18.74
N GLU A 137 -6.63 37.27 18.63
CA GLU A 137 -6.79 35.84 19.00
C GLU A 137 -7.11 34.96 17.78
N ALA A 138 -7.03 35.49 16.57
CA ALA A 138 -7.34 34.77 15.33
C ALA A 138 -6.40 33.57 15.16
N GLY A 139 -6.95 32.39 14.86
CA GLY A 139 -6.17 31.19 14.58
C GLY A 139 -5.36 31.30 13.29
N VAL A 140 -4.79 30.17 12.88
CA VAL A 140 -4.04 30.05 11.63
C VAL A 140 -4.60 28.95 10.74
N ILE A 141 -4.56 29.16 9.43
CA ILE A 141 -4.85 28.14 8.41
C ILE A 141 -3.55 27.89 7.66
N MET A 142 -3.14 26.63 7.55
CA MET A 142 -1.94 26.22 6.84
C MET A 142 -2.34 25.51 5.55
N SER A 143 -1.77 25.92 4.42
CA SER A 143 -1.85 25.18 3.16
C SER A 143 -0.53 24.48 2.88
N TRP A 144 -0.63 23.20 2.54
CA TRP A 144 0.49 22.34 2.20
C TRP A 144 0.36 21.84 0.76
N PRO A 145 1.33 22.10 -0.12
CA PRO A 145 1.30 21.60 -1.49
C PRO A 145 1.31 20.06 -1.55
N ALA A 146 0.43 19.49 -2.37
CA ALA A 146 0.40 18.04 -2.65
C ALA A 146 1.76 17.50 -3.14
N ALA A 147 2.50 18.34 -3.88
CA ALA A 147 3.81 18.01 -4.42
C ALA A 147 4.88 17.76 -3.35
N PHE A 148 4.69 18.28 -2.12
CA PHE A 148 5.60 18.01 -1.00
C PHE A 148 5.27 16.72 -0.26
N GLY A 149 4.28 15.98 -0.74
CA GLY A 149 3.83 14.74 -0.13
C GLY A 149 2.96 14.96 1.09
N PRO A 150 2.60 13.88 1.79
CA PRO A 150 1.71 13.94 2.94
C PRO A 150 2.32 14.71 4.12
N ILE A 151 1.47 15.35 4.94
CA ILE A 151 1.89 16.07 6.16
C ILE A 151 0.98 15.76 7.34
N VAL A 152 1.58 15.59 8.52
CA VAL A 152 0.89 15.48 9.81
C VAL A 152 1.11 16.78 10.58
N ILE A 153 0.04 17.50 10.89
CA ILE A 153 0.08 18.74 11.68
C ILE A 153 -0.30 18.42 13.12
N ARG A 154 0.52 18.84 14.08
CA ARG A 154 0.27 18.65 15.52
C ARG A 154 0.46 19.97 16.26
N GLN A 155 -0.59 20.45 16.91
CA GLN A 155 -0.49 21.62 17.75
C GLN A 155 0.17 21.29 19.09
N ILE A 156 1.16 22.07 19.49
CA ILE A 156 1.92 21.85 20.72
C ILE A 156 1.64 22.97 21.73
N GLY A 157 1.66 22.63 23.02
CA GLY A 157 1.62 23.61 24.11
C GLY A 157 0.23 24.06 24.56
N VAL A 158 -0.84 23.41 24.07
CA VAL A 158 -2.24 23.74 24.44
C VAL A 158 -3.01 22.49 24.89
N GLU A 159 -4.10 22.70 25.63
CA GLU A 159 -5.08 21.64 25.91
C GLU A 159 -5.98 21.43 24.69
N ASN A 160 -6.41 20.19 24.45
CA ASN A 160 -7.22 19.83 23.28
C ASN A 160 -6.59 20.35 21.98
N ALA A 161 -5.32 19.98 21.78
CA ALA A 161 -4.53 20.34 20.61
C ALA A 161 -5.16 19.83 19.30
N TYR A 162 -5.11 20.69 18.28
CA TYR A 162 -5.43 20.33 16.91
C TYR A 162 -4.46 19.30 16.36
N THR A 163 -4.98 18.31 15.64
CA THR A 163 -4.18 17.35 14.86
C THR A 163 -4.85 17.09 13.53
N ALA A 164 -4.10 17.09 12.44
CA ALA A 164 -4.62 16.75 11.13
C ALA A 164 -3.60 15.97 10.29
N TYR A 165 -4.11 15.15 9.38
CA TYR A 165 -3.29 14.43 8.40
C TYR A 165 -3.77 14.78 6.99
N LEU A 166 -2.91 15.44 6.22
CA LEU A 166 -3.20 15.88 4.86
C LEU A 166 -2.47 14.95 3.88
N ILE A 167 -3.13 13.85 3.48
CA ILE A 167 -2.54 12.79 2.64
C ILE A 167 -2.08 13.32 1.28
N ASN A 168 -2.87 14.19 0.65
CA ASN A 168 -2.60 14.75 -0.68
C ASN A 168 -2.29 16.25 -0.60
N GLY A 169 -1.72 16.70 0.53
CA GLY A 169 -1.67 18.12 0.86
C GLY A 169 -3.07 18.74 1.00
N GLY A 170 -3.15 20.06 0.83
CA GLY A 170 -4.37 20.86 0.96
C GLY A 170 -4.30 21.86 2.12
N GLU A 171 -5.45 22.47 2.43
CA GLU A 171 -5.61 23.40 3.54
C GLU A 171 -6.01 22.65 4.81
N SER A 172 -5.46 23.07 5.95
CA SER A 172 -5.92 22.67 7.27
C SER A 172 -7.25 23.35 7.62
N ASP A 173 -7.96 22.81 8.61
CA ASP A 173 -8.97 23.61 9.31
C ASP A 173 -8.30 24.78 10.07
N LEU A 174 -9.12 25.70 10.58
CA LEU A 174 -8.66 26.79 11.42
C LEU A 174 -8.07 26.24 12.73
N ILE A 175 -6.79 26.47 12.95
CA ILE A 175 -6.08 26.08 14.17
C ILE A 175 -6.17 27.24 15.18
N ALA A 176 -7.04 27.15 16.18
CA ALA A 176 -7.17 28.20 17.19
C ALA A 176 -5.92 28.32 18.07
N ARG A 177 -5.55 29.55 18.44
CA ARG A 177 -4.35 29.81 19.26
C ARG A 177 -4.38 29.12 20.62
N GLY A 178 -5.56 29.08 21.26
CA GLY A 178 -5.74 28.53 22.60
C GLY A 178 -5.96 27.02 22.65
N GLY A 179 -5.94 26.34 21.50
CA GLY A 179 -6.46 24.98 21.37
C GLY A 179 -7.98 24.93 21.45
N GLY A 180 -8.53 23.74 21.70
CA GLY A 180 -9.98 23.52 21.77
C GLY A 180 -10.59 22.97 20.48
N ASP A 181 -9.80 22.89 19.41
CA ASP A 181 -10.15 22.28 18.12
C ASP A 181 -9.64 20.83 18.04
N ALA A 182 -9.50 20.16 19.18
CA ALA A 182 -9.27 18.72 19.15
C ALA A 182 -10.47 18.04 18.49
N GLU A 183 -10.15 17.25 17.47
CA GLU A 183 -11.07 16.30 16.86
C GLU A 183 -11.87 15.56 17.94
N THR A 184 -13.18 15.41 17.75
CA THR A 184 -13.99 14.61 18.66
C THR A 184 -13.67 13.12 18.49
N ALA A 185 -13.93 12.31 19.52
CA ALA A 185 -13.78 10.86 19.40
C ALA A 185 -14.62 10.24 18.25
N GLY A 186 -15.73 10.88 17.88
CA GLY A 186 -16.59 10.44 16.78
C GLY A 186 -16.00 10.76 15.40
N GLU A 187 -15.50 11.98 15.21
CA GLU A 187 -14.78 12.39 13.99
C GLU A 187 -13.53 11.51 13.80
N ALA A 188 -12.73 11.38 14.86
CA ALA A 188 -11.54 10.53 14.89
C ALA A 188 -11.82 9.07 14.53
N PHE A 189 -12.97 8.54 14.94
CA PHE A 189 -13.38 7.21 14.56
C PHE A 189 -13.71 7.12 13.07
N VAL A 190 -14.49 8.06 12.53
CA VAL A 190 -14.94 8.05 11.12
C VAL A 190 -13.78 8.25 10.16
N ASP A 191 -12.89 9.20 10.44
CA ASP A 191 -11.76 9.50 9.57
C ASP A 191 -10.82 8.29 9.48
N TYR A 192 -10.58 7.63 10.61
CA TYR A 192 -9.76 6.41 10.63
C TYR A 192 -10.44 5.20 10.01
N VAL A 193 -11.77 5.14 9.90
CA VAL A 193 -12.42 4.11 9.07
C VAL A 193 -11.99 4.25 7.62
N GLY A 194 -11.87 5.48 7.10
CA GLY A 194 -11.33 5.74 5.77
C GLY A 194 -9.89 5.25 5.62
N VAL A 195 -9.02 5.67 6.54
CA VAL A 195 -7.60 5.26 6.56
C VAL A 195 -7.44 3.74 6.61
N GLY A 196 -8.23 3.06 7.44
CA GLY A 196 -8.21 1.59 7.53
C GLY A 196 -8.73 0.89 6.28
N PHE A 197 -9.68 1.49 5.57
CA PHE A 197 -10.15 0.97 4.30
C PHE A 197 -9.08 1.11 3.21
N ASP A 198 -8.47 2.29 3.10
CA ASP A 198 -7.42 2.58 2.12
C ASP A 198 -6.17 1.71 2.34
N HIS A 199 -5.86 1.40 3.60
CA HIS A 199 -4.84 0.43 3.97
C HIS A 199 -5.05 -0.97 3.35
N ILE A 200 -6.28 -1.33 2.97
CA ILE A 200 -6.57 -2.58 2.25
C ILE A 200 -6.74 -2.34 0.76
N ILE A 201 -7.55 -1.36 0.35
CA ILE A 201 -7.86 -1.07 -1.04
C ILE A 201 -7.59 0.42 -1.30
N PRO A 202 -6.58 0.81 -2.10
CA PRO A 202 -5.75 -0.03 -2.98
C PRO A 202 -4.43 -0.53 -2.36
N LEU A 203 -4.01 0.00 -1.22
CA LEU A 203 -2.62 -0.07 -0.74
C LEU A 203 -2.21 -1.47 -0.24
N GLY A 204 -3.16 -2.22 0.33
CA GLY A 204 -2.90 -3.45 1.08
C GLY A 204 -2.79 -4.71 0.25
N LEU A 205 -1.91 -4.75 -0.75
CA LEU A 205 -1.75 -5.92 -1.63
C LEU A 205 -1.48 -7.23 -0.86
N ASP A 206 -0.65 -7.19 0.19
CA ASP A 206 -0.40 -8.34 1.06
C ASP A 206 -1.69 -8.86 1.70
N HIS A 207 -2.54 -7.95 2.19
CA HIS A 207 -3.84 -8.27 2.78
C HIS A 207 -4.81 -8.83 1.74
N ILE A 208 -4.87 -8.24 0.55
CA ILE A 208 -5.73 -8.71 -0.55
C ILE A 208 -5.35 -10.15 -0.91
N LEU A 209 -4.07 -10.43 -1.17
CA LEU A 209 -3.62 -11.78 -1.54
C LEU A 209 -3.84 -12.79 -0.41
N PHE A 210 -3.61 -12.39 0.84
CA PHE A 210 -3.86 -13.22 2.00
C PHE A 210 -5.34 -13.61 2.13
N VAL A 211 -6.24 -12.63 2.07
CA VAL A 211 -7.70 -12.83 2.20
C VAL A 211 -8.25 -13.65 1.02
N LEU A 212 -7.79 -13.39 -0.21
CA LEU A 212 -8.12 -14.22 -1.37
C LEU A 212 -7.62 -15.67 -1.18
N GLY A 213 -6.43 -15.84 -0.62
CA GLY A 213 -5.91 -17.14 -0.21
C GLY A 213 -6.86 -17.86 0.75
N LEU A 214 -7.34 -17.19 1.80
CA LEU A 214 -8.31 -17.78 2.73
C LEU A 214 -9.63 -18.19 2.04
N PHE A 215 -10.13 -17.33 1.15
CA PHE A 215 -11.36 -17.54 0.38
C PHE A 215 -11.29 -18.79 -0.51
N PHE A 216 -10.22 -18.96 -1.28
CA PHE A 216 -10.13 -20.06 -2.27
C PHE A 216 -10.03 -21.46 -1.64
N LEU A 217 -9.62 -21.60 -0.37
CA LEU A 217 -9.70 -22.89 0.31
C LEU A 217 -11.11 -23.22 0.81
N ALA A 218 -11.86 -22.21 1.25
CA ALA A 218 -13.15 -22.41 1.89
C ALA A 218 -14.18 -21.34 1.48
N LEU A 219 -15.07 -21.73 0.58
CA LEU A 219 -16.24 -20.94 0.18
C LEU A 219 -17.32 -20.79 1.28
N ARG A 220 -17.11 -21.39 2.46
CA ARG A 220 -18.04 -21.28 3.58
C ARG A 220 -17.83 -19.96 4.30
N ILE A 221 -18.83 -19.09 4.24
CA ILE A 221 -18.80 -17.74 4.80
C ILE A 221 -18.47 -17.76 6.31
N GLY A 222 -19.11 -18.61 7.12
CA GLY A 222 -18.89 -18.62 8.57
C GLY A 222 -17.42 -18.81 9.01
N PRO A 223 -16.75 -19.91 8.61
CA PRO A 223 -15.33 -20.11 8.91
C PRO A 223 -14.41 -19.05 8.31
N LEU A 224 -14.76 -18.49 7.15
CA LEU A 224 -13.98 -17.42 6.52
C LEU A 224 -14.03 -16.15 7.37
N LEU A 225 -15.25 -15.69 7.72
CA LEU A 225 -15.45 -14.51 8.57
C LEU A 225 -14.69 -14.64 9.90
N TRP A 226 -14.77 -15.80 10.55
CA TRP A 226 -14.04 -16.02 11.80
C TRP A 226 -12.52 -15.90 11.65
N GLN A 227 -11.95 -16.41 10.55
CA GLN A 227 -10.50 -16.29 10.30
C GLN A 227 -10.10 -14.83 10.07
N ILE A 228 -10.90 -14.06 9.35
CA ILE A 228 -10.63 -12.64 9.08
C ILE A 228 -10.73 -11.83 10.36
N THR A 229 -11.81 -11.97 11.13
CA THR A 229 -11.93 -11.28 12.41
C THR A 229 -10.79 -11.68 13.37
N ALA A 230 -10.37 -12.95 13.39
CA ALA A 230 -9.21 -13.38 14.20
C ALA A 230 -7.90 -12.74 13.73
N PHE A 231 -7.70 -12.60 12.41
CA PHE A 231 -6.57 -11.88 11.84
C PHE A 231 -6.60 -10.41 12.26
N THR A 232 -7.73 -9.72 12.09
CA THR A 232 -7.87 -8.29 12.40
C THR A 232 -7.68 -8.04 13.89
N LEU A 233 -8.23 -8.89 14.77
CA LEU A 233 -7.98 -8.78 16.21
C LEU A 233 -6.50 -8.92 16.58
N ALA A 234 -5.79 -9.88 15.97
CA ALA A 234 -4.35 -10.03 16.17
C ALA A 234 -3.59 -8.80 15.66
N HIS A 235 -3.95 -8.32 14.48
CA HIS A 235 -3.40 -7.12 13.85
C HIS A 235 -3.58 -5.88 14.75
N THR A 236 -4.77 -5.69 15.32
CA THR A 236 -5.05 -4.60 16.27
C THR A 236 -4.10 -4.65 17.47
N VAL A 237 -3.81 -5.85 17.99
CA VAL A 237 -2.93 -6.01 19.16
C VAL A 237 -1.51 -5.53 18.84
N THR A 238 -0.92 -5.96 17.72
CA THR A 238 0.46 -5.57 17.40
C THR A 238 0.58 -4.13 16.93
N LEU A 239 -0.43 -3.60 16.22
CA LEU A 239 -0.52 -2.17 15.95
C LEU A 239 -0.56 -1.34 17.22
N ALA A 240 -1.40 -1.70 18.18
CA ALA A 240 -1.48 -0.99 19.45
C ALA A 240 -0.15 -1.01 20.20
N LEU A 241 0.53 -2.16 20.22
CA LEU A 241 1.84 -2.31 20.85
C LEU A 241 2.92 -1.47 20.17
N GLY A 242 2.94 -1.40 18.84
CA GLY A 242 3.89 -0.57 18.11
C GLY A 242 3.60 0.92 18.24
N ALA A 243 2.34 1.33 18.11
CA ALA A 243 1.93 2.73 18.25
C ALA A 243 2.10 3.28 19.68
N MET A 244 2.00 2.44 20.70
CA MET A 244 2.36 2.82 22.08
C MET A 244 3.88 2.84 22.33
N GLY A 245 4.70 2.52 21.33
CA GLY A 245 6.16 2.44 21.46
C GLY A 245 6.65 1.28 22.35
N ILE A 246 5.79 0.31 22.68
CA ILE A 246 6.14 -0.88 23.48
C ILE A 246 7.01 -1.83 22.64
N ILE A 247 6.69 -1.95 21.35
CA ILE A 247 7.51 -2.67 20.38
C ILE A 247 8.02 -1.64 19.38
N GLN A 248 9.33 -1.41 19.37
CA GLN A 248 9.99 -0.54 18.39
C GLN A 248 10.74 -1.41 17.41
N LEU A 249 10.46 -1.21 16.13
CA LEU A 249 11.15 -1.90 15.04
C LEU A 249 12.32 -1.04 14.58
N THR A 250 13.45 -1.68 14.38
CA THR A 250 14.57 -1.12 13.63
C THR A 250 14.48 -1.63 12.19
N ASP A 251 15.11 -0.94 11.24
CA ASP A 251 15.08 -1.30 9.81
C ASP A 251 15.47 -2.77 9.57
N GLY A 252 16.49 -3.25 10.28
CA GLY A 252 16.93 -4.66 10.19
C GLY A 252 15.88 -5.67 10.67
N ASN A 253 15.03 -5.30 11.62
CA ASN A 253 13.94 -6.15 12.08
C ASN A 253 12.71 -6.02 11.19
N LEU A 254 12.46 -4.84 10.62
CA LEU A 254 11.36 -4.58 9.68
C LEU A 254 11.49 -5.46 8.43
N VAL A 255 12.69 -5.51 7.83
CA VAL A 255 13.01 -6.41 6.69
C VAL A 255 12.62 -7.86 6.99
N VAL A 256 12.92 -8.35 8.21
CA VAL A 256 12.57 -9.71 8.63
C VAL A 256 11.06 -9.87 8.73
N ILE A 257 10.35 -8.89 9.28
CA ILE A 257 8.90 -8.93 9.46
C ILE A 257 8.19 -8.91 8.11
N GLU A 258 8.55 -8.00 7.21
CA GLU A 258 8.00 -7.92 5.86
C GLU A 258 8.24 -9.19 5.04
N SER A 259 9.42 -9.80 5.20
CA SER A 259 9.74 -11.09 4.59
C SER A 259 8.89 -12.22 5.17
N LEU A 260 8.62 -12.21 6.48
CA LEU A 260 7.74 -13.19 7.14
C LEU A 260 6.26 -12.98 6.75
N ILE A 261 5.83 -11.73 6.53
CA ILE A 261 4.52 -11.38 5.97
C ILE A 261 4.37 -12.03 4.59
N ALA A 262 5.32 -11.82 3.67
CA ALA A 262 5.29 -12.46 2.36
C ALA A 262 5.32 -14.00 2.47
N ALA A 263 6.17 -14.56 3.34
CA ALA A 263 6.24 -16.00 3.58
C ALA A 263 4.93 -16.59 4.12
N SER A 264 4.16 -15.83 4.91
CA SER A 264 2.84 -16.25 5.39
C SER A 264 1.84 -16.43 4.23
N ILE A 265 1.92 -15.59 3.21
CA ILE A 265 1.07 -15.67 2.00
C ILE A 265 1.49 -16.87 1.15
N VAL A 266 2.79 -17.14 1.02
CA VAL A 266 3.31 -18.37 0.41
C VAL A 266 2.73 -19.60 1.11
N TYR A 267 2.78 -19.62 2.44
CA TYR A 267 2.23 -20.72 3.24
C TYR A 267 0.75 -20.95 2.94
N VAL A 268 -0.07 -19.89 2.93
CA VAL A 268 -1.52 -20.01 2.62
C VAL A 268 -1.75 -20.54 1.20
N GLY A 269 -1.03 -20.02 0.20
CA GLY A 269 -1.17 -20.48 -1.17
C GLY A 269 -0.80 -21.96 -1.36
N ILE A 270 0.29 -22.41 -0.73
CA ILE A 270 0.71 -23.82 -0.76
C ILE A 270 -0.28 -24.70 0.02
N GLU A 271 -0.71 -24.27 1.21
CA GLU A 271 -1.68 -24.99 2.03
C GLU A 271 -2.97 -25.22 1.24
N ASN A 272 -3.47 -24.22 0.52
CA ASN A 272 -4.69 -24.35 -0.27
C ASN A 272 -4.65 -25.49 -1.30
N ILE A 273 -3.49 -25.69 -1.93
CA ILE A 273 -3.27 -26.71 -2.98
C ILE A 273 -3.18 -28.11 -2.37
N ILE A 274 -2.49 -28.24 -1.23
CA ILE A 274 -2.21 -29.53 -0.60
C ILE A 274 -3.37 -29.98 0.30
N ALA A 275 -4.07 -29.03 0.92
CA ALA A 275 -5.11 -29.30 1.90
C ALA A 275 -6.31 -30.01 1.25
N ARG A 276 -6.81 -31.02 1.96
CA ARG A 276 -8.03 -31.77 1.61
C ARG A 276 -9.28 -31.23 2.32
N GLY A 277 -9.14 -30.16 3.09
CA GLY A 277 -10.18 -29.52 3.89
C GLY A 277 -9.60 -28.52 4.89
N LEU A 278 -10.46 -27.78 5.59
CA LEU A 278 -10.04 -26.86 6.64
C LEU A 278 -9.53 -27.63 7.86
N MET A 279 -8.30 -27.32 8.28
CA MET A 279 -7.72 -27.90 9.48
C MET A 279 -8.16 -27.12 10.74
N PRO A 280 -8.43 -27.79 11.87
CA PRO A 280 -8.95 -27.12 13.08
C PRO A 280 -8.03 -26.04 13.67
N TRP A 281 -6.71 -26.14 13.47
CA TRP A 281 -5.72 -25.18 13.98
C TRP A 281 -5.49 -23.98 13.06
N ARG A 282 -6.10 -23.97 11.87
CA ARG A 282 -5.93 -22.89 10.90
C ARG A 282 -6.22 -21.50 11.47
N PRO A 283 -7.27 -21.28 12.29
CA PRO A 283 -7.50 -19.98 12.91
C PRO A 283 -6.34 -19.49 13.79
N VAL A 284 -5.61 -20.41 14.45
CA VAL A 284 -4.44 -20.05 15.25
C VAL A 284 -3.30 -19.57 14.35
N VAL A 285 -3.08 -20.26 13.22
CA VAL A 285 -2.07 -19.86 12.23
C VAL A 285 -2.41 -18.48 11.64
N VAL A 286 -3.67 -18.27 11.26
CA VAL A 286 -4.15 -16.97 10.76
C VAL A 286 -4.02 -15.86 11.80
N PHE A 287 -4.31 -16.14 13.07
CA PHE A 287 -4.08 -15.20 14.16
C PHE A 287 -2.60 -14.82 14.27
N MET A 288 -1.68 -15.80 14.22
CA MET A 288 -0.24 -15.52 14.25
C MET A 288 0.22 -14.68 13.05
N PHE A 289 -0.36 -14.90 11.86
CA PHE A 289 -0.09 -14.05 10.70
C PHE A 289 -0.63 -12.63 10.88
N GLY A 290 -1.81 -12.47 11.49
CA GLY A 290 -2.34 -11.15 11.85
C GLY A 290 -1.41 -10.36 12.78
N LEU A 291 -0.77 -11.03 13.76
CA LEU A 291 0.24 -10.39 14.60
C LEU A 291 1.41 -9.84 13.77
N LEU A 292 1.93 -10.65 12.82
CA LEU A 292 3.05 -10.25 11.97
C LEU A 292 2.68 -9.07 11.06
N HIS A 293 1.52 -9.14 10.39
CA HIS A 293 1.04 -8.09 9.50
C HIS A 293 0.85 -6.76 10.25
N GLY A 294 0.23 -6.80 11.44
CA GLY A 294 0.04 -5.61 12.24
C GLY A 294 1.34 -5.00 12.74
N LEU A 295 2.40 -5.79 12.87
CA LEU A 295 3.72 -5.28 13.23
C LEU A 295 4.40 -4.58 12.05
N GLY A 296 4.27 -5.11 10.83
CA GLY A 296 4.85 -4.50 9.62
C GLY A 296 4.29 -3.11 9.31
N PHE A 297 3.03 -2.82 9.69
CA PHE A 297 2.42 -1.50 9.52
C PHE A 297 2.55 -0.58 10.75
N ALA A 298 3.06 -1.10 11.88
CA ALA A 298 3.04 -0.36 13.13
C ALA A 298 3.97 0.86 13.15
N SER A 299 5.10 0.81 12.43
CA SER A 299 6.03 1.94 12.28
C SER A 299 5.39 3.10 11.51
N VAL A 300 4.78 2.78 10.37
CA VAL A 300 4.00 3.72 9.55
C VAL A 300 2.91 4.38 10.41
N LEU A 301 2.16 3.60 11.20
CA LEU A 301 1.08 4.15 12.00
C LEU A 301 1.54 4.92 13.27
N SER A 302 2.72 4.58 13.85
CA SER A 302 3.28 5.34 14.98
C SER A 302 3.74 6.73 14.55
N ASP A 303 4.27 6.83 13.33
CA ASP A 303 4.80 8.07 12.80
C ASP A 303 3.68 8.97 12.24
N PHE A 304 2.59 8.37 11.72
CA PHE A 304 1.62 9.09 10.87
C PHE A 304 0.20 9.22 11.43
N GLY A 305 -0.17 8.46 12.46
CA GLY A 305 -1.59 8.20 12.67
C GLY A 305 -2.11 8.56 14.06
N LEU A 306 -1.95 7.64 14.99
CA LEU A 306 -2.90 7.56 16.09
C LEU A 306 -2.85 8.75 17.05
N GLY A 307 -1.71 9.44 17.12
CA GLY A 307 -1.47 10.54 18.05
C GLY A 307 -1.75 10.15 19.52
N ALA A 308 -1.55 11.09 20.45
CA ALA A 308 -1.95 10.87 21.84
C ALA A 308 -3.47 11.11 22.03
N SER A 309 -4.04 12.03 21.27
CA SER A 309 -5.46 12.38 21.32
C SER A 309 -6.31 11.39 20.51
N ASN A 310 -7.41 10.93 21.10
CA ASN A 310 -8.35 9.97 20.49
C ASN A 310 -7.70 8.66 20.01
N PHE A 311 -6.58 8.24 20.60
CA PHE A 311 -5.88 7.01 20.24
C PHE A 311 -6.81 5.79 20.11
N VAL A 312 -7.66 5.56 21.14
CA VAL A 312 -8.58 4.41 21.15
C VAL A 312 -9.64 4.51 20.06
N PRO A 313 -10.40 5.61 19.91
CA PRO A 313 -11.31 5.80 18.78
C PRO A 313 -10.65 5.60 17.41
N LYS A 314 -9.47 6.20 17.19
CA LYS A 314 -8.72 6.08 15.93
C LYS A 314 -8.30 4.64 15.64
N LEU A 315 -7.80 3.93 16.66
CA LEU A 315 -7.42 2.52 16.54
C LEU A 315 -8.63 1.63 16.21
N ILE A 316 -9.77 1.86 16.86
CA ILE A 316 -10.99 1.09 16.58
C ILE A 316 -11.50 1.44 15.17
N GLY A 317 -11.55 2.71 14.80
CA GLY A 317 -11.96 3.18 13.47
C GLY A 317 -11.14 2.54 12.36
N PHE A 318 -9.81 2.57 12.50
CA PHE A 318 -8.87 1.92 11.59
C PHE A 318 -9.19 0.44 11.39
N ASN A 319 -9.35 -0.33 12.47
CA ASN A 319 -9.61 -1.76 12.34
C ASN A 319 -11.00 -2.08 11.78
N VAL A 320 -11.99 -1.21 12.01
CA VAL A 320 -13.30 -1.30 11.34
C VAL A 320 -13.15 -1.05 9.84
N GLY A 321 -12.37 -0.04 9.45
CA GLY A 321 -12.03 0.22 8.04
C GLY A 321 -11.36 -0.98 7.36
N VAL A 322 -10.38 -1.58 8.04
CA VAL A 322 -9.69 -2.80 7.59
C VAL A 322 -10.67 -3.94 7.36
N GLU A 323 -11.55 -4.22 8.34
CA GLU A 323 -12.53 -5.31 8.21
C GLU A 323 -13.52 -5.04 7.06
N ILE A 324 -13.95 -3.79 6.85
CA ILE A 324 -14.78 -3.39 5.70
C ILE A 324 -14.04 -3.65 4.37
N GLY A 325 -12.79 -3.24 4.26
CA GLY A 325 -11.96 -3.47 3.06
C GLY A 325 -11.80 -4.95 2.74
N GLN A 326 -11.46 -5.77 3.74
CA GLN A 326 -11.33 -7.22 3.58
C GLN A 326 -12.66 -7.88 3.15
N LEU A 327 -13.77 -7.47 3.75
CA LEU A 327 -15.10 -7.95 3.39
C LEU A 327 -15.49 -7.54 1.96
N ALA A 328 -15.10 -6.36 1.51
CA ALA A 328 -15.32 -5.91 0.14
C ALA A 328 -14.58 -6.80 -0.88
N VAL A 329 -13.30 -7.13 -0.62
CA VAL A 329 -12.51 -8.07 -1.44
C VAL A 329 -13.21 -9.44 -1.52
N ILE A 330 -13.68 -9.95 -0.39
CA ILE A 330 -14.36 -11.25 -0.32
C ILE A 330 -15.69 -11.23 -1.04
N ALA A 331 -16.49 -10.17 -0.87
CA ALA A 331 -17.78 -10.05 -1.51
C ALA A 331 -17.61 -10.07 -3.04
N ALA A 332 -16.63 -9.32 -3.56
CA ALA A 332 -16.29 -9.32 -4.97
C ALA A 332 -15.77 -10.68 -5.46
N ALA A 333 -14.88 -11.35 -4.71
CA ALA A 333 -14.40 -12.70 -5.04
C ALA A 333 -15.55 -13.73 -5.00
N PHE A 334 -16.47 -13.60 -4.05
CA PHE A 334 -17.63 -14.47 -3.93
C PHE A 334 -18.60 -14.29 -5.09
N VAL A 335 -18.86 -13.06 -5.55
CA VAL A 335 -19.67 -12.79 -6.74
C VAL A 335 -18.99 -13.35 -7.99
N ALA A 336 -17.68 -13.10 -8.16
CA ALA A 336 -16.94 -13.52 -9.36
C ALA A 336 -16.73 -15.04 -9.45
N PHE A 337 -16.46 -15.71 -8.32
CA PHE A 337 -16.06 -17.12 -8.30
C PHE A 337 -17.01 -18.02 -7.51
N GLY A 338 -17.49 -17.55 -6.37
CA GLY A 338 -18.32 -18.33 -5.44
C GLY A 338 -19.70 -18.65 -6.00
N LEU A 339 -20.45 -17.62 -6.43
CA LEU A 339 -21.82 -17.77 -6.93
C LEU A 339 -21.89 -18.57 -8.23
N LEU A 340 -20.93 -18.34 -9.13
CA LEU A 340 -20.98 -18.87 -10.49
C LEU A 340 -20.40 -20.29 -10.59
N PHE A 341 -19.39 -20.58 -9.79
CA PHE A 341 -18.59 -21.79 -9.94
C PHE A 341 -18.41 -22.59 -8.65
N GLY A 342 -18.78 -22.04 -7.49
CA GLY A 342 -18.48 -22.65 -6.20
C GLY A 342 -19.12 -24.01 -5.94
N SER A 343 -20.23 -24.34 -6.63
CA SER A 343 -20.89 -25.64 -6.55
C SER A 343 -20.34 -26.68 -7.53
N GLN A 344 -19.40 -26.30 -8.40
CA GLN A 344 -18.92 -27.16 -9.48
C GLN A 344 -17.81 -28.09 -8.99
N SER A 345 -17.85 -29.37 -9.37
CA SER A 345 -16.86 -30.38 -8.97
C SER A 345 -15.43 -30.04 -9.41
N TRP A 346 -15.30 -29.34 -10.54
CA TRP A 346 -14.01 -28.92 -11.11
C TRP A 346 -13.47 -27.59 -10.54
N TYR A 347 -14.24 -26.88 -9.70
CA TYR A 347 -13.86 -25.56 -9.15
C TYR A 347 -12.46 -25.55 -8.53
N ARG A 348 -12.16 -26.57 -7.71
CA ARG A 348 -10.85 -26.66 -7.05
C ARG A 348 -9.71 -26.83 -8.05
N ALA A 349 -9.88 -27.72 -9.02
CA ALA A 349 -8.83 -28.05 -9.97
C ALA A 349 -8.54 -26.91 -10.95
N ARG A 350 -9.58 -26.18 -11.38
CA ARG A 350 -9.47 -25.19 -12.47
C ARG A 350 -9.41 -23.74 -11.98
N ILE A 351 -9.87 -23.44 -10.77
CA ILE A 351 -9.90 -22.08 -10.22
C ILE A 351 -9.05 -22.00 -8.95
N ALA A 352 -9.47 -22.67 -7.86
CA ALA A 352 -8.86 -22.45 -6.56
C ALA A 352 -7.36 -22.81 -6.53
N ASN A 353 -6.96 -23.95 -7.10
CA ASN A 353 -5.57 -24.40 -7.09
C ASN A 353 -4.66 -23.54 -7.99
N PRO A 354 -5.00 -23.23 -9.26
CA PRO A 354 -4.20 -22.33 -10.08
C PRO A 354 -4.05 -20.93 -9.48
N VAL A 355 -5.12 -20.37 -8.92
CA VAL A 355 -5.08 -19.06 -8.26
C VAL A 355 -4.20 -19.10 -7.02
N SER A 356 -4.33 -20.12 -6.18
CA SER A 356 -3.49 -20.29 -4.99
C SER A 356 -2.00 -20.48 -5.35
N ALA A 357 -1.70 -21.14 -6.46
CA ALA A 357 -0.34 -21.25 -6.98
C ALA A 357 0.19 -19.89 -7.43
N GLY A 358 -0.64 -19.09 -8.10
CA GLY A 358 -0.32 -17.71 -8.47
C GLY A 358 0.01 -16.85 -7.25
N ILE A 359 -0.85 -16.86 -6.23
CA ILE A 359 -0.63 -16.17 -4.95
C ILE A 359 0.71 -16.59 -4.33
N ALA A 360 0.99 -17.90 -4.26
CA ALA A 360 2.23 -18.41 -3.68
C ALA A 360 3.47 -17.98 -4.49
N ILE A 361 3.39 -17.93 -5.81
CA ILE A 361 4.51 -17.51 -6.68
C ILE A 361 4.81 -16.02 -6.48
N ILE A 362 3.77 -15.18 -6.49
CA ILE A 362 3.91 -13.73 -6.24
C ILE A 362 4.55 -13.49 -4.87
N ALA A 363 3.98 -14.11 -3.83
CA ALA A 363 4.50 -13.94 -2.48
C ALA A 363 5.92 -14.50 -2.32
N ALA A 364 6.27 -15.60 -2.99
CA ALA A 364 7.62 -16.15 -2.95
C ALA A 364 8.64 -15.22 -3.61
N PHE A 365 8.22 -14.51 -4.67
CA PHE A 365 9.02 -13.44 -5.26
C PHE A 365 9.23 -12.30 -4.28
N TRP A 366 8.18 -11.83 -3.60
CA TRP A 366 8.28 -10.78 -2.58
C TRP A 366 9.18 -11.16 -1.40
N VAL A 367 9.21 -12.44 -0.99
CA VAL A 367 10.19 -12.90 0.01
C VAL A 367 11.62 -12.64 -0.47
N LEU A 368 11.93 -12.91 -1.74
CA LEU A 368 13.28 -12.73 -2.28
C LEU A 368 13.64 -11.24 -2.43
N GLU A 369 12.67 -10.44 -2.87
CA GLU A 369 12.79 -8.98 -2.97
C GLU A 369 13.04 -8.35 -1.60
N ARG A 370 12.19 -8.60 -0.62
CA ARG A 370 12.27 -8.00 0.73
C ARG A 370 13.50 -8.44 1.52
N THR A 371 14.02 -9.65 1.26
CA THR A 371 15.29 -10.10 1.87
C THR A 371 16.53 -9.48 1.22
N GLY A 372 16.38 -8.65 0.19
CA GLY A 372 17.48 -8.06 -0.58
C GLY A 372 18.25 -9.08 -1.42
N THR A 373 17.71 -10.30 -1.59
CA THR A 373 18.36 -11.35 -2.38
C THR A 373 18.17 -11.16 -3.88
N MET A 374 17.16 -10.39 -4.28
CA MET A 374 16.90 -9.97 -5.65
C MET A 374 16.58 -8.47 -5.66
N ASP A 375 17.27 -7.71 -6.51
CA ASP A 375 16.88 -6.34 -6.83
C ASP A 375 15.83 -6.40 -7.94
N ALA A 376 14.58 -6.13 -7.57
CA ALA A 376 13.40 -6.30 -8.41
C ALA A 376 12.67 -4.97 -8.67
N SER A 377 13.30 -3.84 -8.39
CA SER A 377 12.75 -2.53 -8.73
C SER A 377 12.55 -2.34 -10.25
N GLY A 378 11.50 -1.62 -10.64
CA GLY A 378 11.22 -1.22 -12.02
C GLY A 378 10.60 -2.29 -12.94
N ILE A 379 10.73 -2.09 -14.27
CA ILE A 379 10.08 -2.87 -15.35
C ILE A 379 10.38 -4.38 -15.32
N LEU A 380 11.42 -4.79 -14.59
CA LEU A 380 11.86 -6.19 -14.48
C LEU A 380 11.21 -6.96 -13.32
N SER A 381 10.51 -6.29 -12.38
CA SER A 381 9.58 -7.00 -11.52
C SER A 381 8.36 -7.40 -12.35
N PRO A 382 8.10 -8.69 -12.58
CA PRO A 382 6.92 -9.14 -13.32
C PRO A 382 5.60 -8.72 -12.64
N PHE A 383 5.68 -8.18 -11.42
CA PHE A 383 4.56 -7.74 -10.60
C PHE A 383 4.60 -6.24 -10.26
N ALA A 384 5.60 -5.47 -10.72
CA ALA A 384 5.63 -4.01 -10.59
C ALA A 384 4.47 -3.35 -11.37
N LEU A 385 3.86 -4.10 -12.28
CA LEU A 385 2.61 -3.76 -12.98
C LEU A 385 1.35 -3.94 -12.11
N LEU A 386 1.46 -4.54 -10.92
CA LEU A 386 0.39 -4.71 -9.94
C LEU A 386 0.51 -3.75 -8.76
N THR A 387 1.71 -3.23 -8.47
CA THR A 387 2.00 -2.23 -7.43
C THR A 387 1.76 -0.81 -7.95
N GLU A 388 1.67 0.18 -7.07
CA GLU A 388 1.54 1.57 -7.49
C GLU A 388 2.80 2.02 -8.27
N GLY A 389 2.61 2.75 -9.37
CA GLY A 389 3.70 3.21 -10.26
C GLY A 389 3.96 2.38 -11.55
N GLY A 390 3.39 1.19 -11.71
CA GLY A 390 3.42 0.43 -12.98
C GLY A 390 2.53 1.03 -14.08
N LEU A 391 2.69 0.61 -15.36
CA LEU A 391 1.84 1.04 -16.50
C LEU A 391 0.39 1.21 -16.03
N PRO A 392 -0.30 2.33 -16.35
CA PRO A 392 -1.55 2.73 -15.71
C PRO A 392 -2.43 1.50 -15.56
N ALA A 393 -2.74 1.05 -14.35
CA ALA A 393 -3.16 -0.33 -14.09
C ALA A 393 -4.40 -0.80 -14.91
N VAL A 394 -5.12 0.14 -15.52
CA VAL A 394 -6.00 -0.05 -16.68
C VAL A 394 -5.37 -0.88 -17.82
N TRP A 395 -4.13 -0.62 -18.23
CA TRP A 395 -3.38 -1.38 -19.24
C TRP A 395 -3.01 -2.78 -18.79
N THR A 396 -2.65 -2.97 -17.51
CA THR A 396 -2.46 -4.32 -16.94
C THR A 396 -3.75 -5.11 -17.03
N VAL A 397 -4.89 -4.51 -16.68
CA VAL A 397 -6.22 -5.10 -16.84
C VAL A 397 -6.53 -5.37 -18.31
N VAL A 398 -6.26 -4.44 -19.24
CA VAL A 398 -6.52 -4.60 -20.68
C VAL A 398 -5.66 -5.70 -21.31
N VAL A 399 -4.38 -5.76 -20.96
CA VAL A 399 -3.44 -6.76 -21.49
C VAL A 399 -3.75 -8.14 -20.91
N THR A 400 -4.01 -8.26 -19.61
CA THR A 400 -4.41 -9.55 -19.00
C THR A 400 -5.79 -10.01 -19.49
N ALA A 401 -6.76 -9.10 -19.65
CA ALA A 401 -8.04 -9.38 -20.28
C ALA A 401 -7.89 -9.84 -21.74
N GLY A 402 -7.03 -9.16 -22.49
CA GLY A 402 -6.72 -9.49 -23.88
C GLY A 402 -6.04 -10.86 -24.01
N ILE A 403 -5.04 -11.15 -23.16
CA ILE A 403 -4.39 -12.46 -23.10
C ILE A 403 -5.39 -13.53 -22.68
N ALA A 404 -6.23 -13.28 -21.67
CA ALA A 404 -7.29 -14.22 -21.26
C ALA A 404 -8.27 -14.49 -22.42
N GLY A 405 -8.67 -13.47 -23.17
CA GLY A 405 -9.50 -13.61 -24.37
C GLY A 405 -8.82 -14.38 -25.50
N ILE A 406 -7.52 -14.20 -25.73
CA ILE A 406 -6.76 -14.96 -26.73
C ILE A 406 -6.62 -16.42 -26.30
N LEU A 407 -6.27 -16.68 -25.04
CA LEU A 407 -6.17 -18.03 -24.48
C LEU A 407 -7.51 -18.74 -24.55
N THR A 408 -8.61 -18.03 -24.30
CA THR A 408 -9.98 -18.51 -24.48
C THR A 408 -10.25 -19.00 -25.90
N ILE A 409 -9.93 -18.17 -26.89
CA ILE A 409 -10.13 -18.51 -28.30
C ILE A 409 -9.27 -19.73 -28.66
N ALA A 410 -8.05 -19.80 -28.13
CA ALA A 410 -7.17 -20.96 -28.31
C ALA A 410 -7.73 -22.24 -27.66
N VAL A 411 -8.36 -22.17 -26.47
CA VAL A 411 -9.08 -23.31 -25.87
C VAL A 411 -10.19 -23.79 -26.80
N LEU A 412 -11.03 -22.88 -27.28
CA LEU A 412 -12.17 -23.21 -28.15
C LEU A 412 -11.72 -23.79 -29.49
N ALA A 413 -10.56 -23.38 -30.00
CA ALA A 413 -9.99 -23.86 -31.25
C ALA A 413 -9.30 -25.23 -31.14
N VAL A 414 -8.85 -25.65 -29.94
CA VAL A 414 -8.07 -26.89 -29.74
C VAL A 414 -8.91 -28.00 -29.08
N SER A 415 -10.15 -28.19 -29.54
CA SER A 415 -11.07 -29.23 -29.06
C SER A 415 -10.54 -30.68 -29.16
N ALA A 416 -9.39 -30.90 -29.82
CA ALA A 416 -8.84 -32.23 -30.10
C ALA A 416 -7.78 -32.74 -29.09
N LEU A 417 -7.39 -31.96 -28.06
CA LEU A 417 -6.32 -32.37 -27.13
C LEU A 417 -6.60 -31.97 -25.67
N ASP A 418 -7.14 -32.91 -24.87
CA ASP A 418 -7.54 -32.68 -23.46
C ASP A 418 -6.42 -32.11 -22.57
N LYS A 419 -5.17 -32.59 -22.71
CA LYS A 419 -4.03 -32.07 -21.91
C LYS A 419 -3.68 -30.61 -22.22
N LEU A 420 -3.86 -30.19 -23.48
CA LEU A 420 -3.61 -28.81 -23.87
C LEU A 420 -4.77 -27.91 -23.37
N ARG A 421 -6.00 -28.41 -23.40
CA ARG A 421 -7.19 -27.75 -22.85
C ARG A 421 -7.04 -27.43 -21.36
N ASP A 422 -6.60 -28.40 -20.55
CA ASP A 422 -6.41 -28.19 -19.10
C ASP A 422 -5.30 -27.19 -18.79
N THR A 423 -4.19 -27.22 -19.55
CA THR A 423 -3.07 -26.28 -19.39
C THR A 423 -3.48 -24.85 -19.72
N ILE A 424 -4.20 -24.65 -20.83
CA ILE A 424 -4.68 -23.32 -21.24
C ILE A 424 -5.81 -22.83 -20.30
N GLY A 425 -6.65 -23.74 -19.79
CA GLY A 425 -7.63 -23.44 -18.76
C GLY A 425 -6.99 -22.86 -17.48
N GLY A 426 -5.92 -23.49 -16.98
CA GLY A 426 -5.17 -22.98 -15.83
C GLY A 426 -4.57 -21.58 -16.05
N LEU A 427 -4.00 -21.33 -17.24
CA LEU A 427 -3.46 -20.02 -17.62
C LEU A 427 -4.55 -18.94 -17.69
N SER A 428 -5.75 -19.28 -18.17
CA SER A 428 -6.88 -18.35 -18.21
C SER A 428 -7.37 -17.95 -16.80
N SER A 429 -7.41 -18.90 -15.86
CA SER A 429 -7.76 -18.65 -14.46
C SER A 429 -6.73 -17.76 -13.77
N PHE A 430 -5.44 -17.97 -14.05
CA PHE A 430 -4.37 -17.11 -13.54
C PHE A 430 -4.47 -15.69 -14.12
N ALA A 431 -4.71 -15.53 -15.42
CA ALA A 431 -4.90 -14.22 -16.03
C ALA A 431 -6.11 -13.46 -15.46
N LEU A 432 -7.22 -14.16 -15.17
CA LEU A 432 -8.37 -13.53 -14.52
C LEU A 432 -8.07 -13.14 -13.07
N PHE A 433 -7.34 -13.97 -12.33
CA PHE A 433 -6.88 -13.60 -11.00
C PHE A 433 -6.03 -12.33 -11.05
N MET A 434 -5.10 -12.21 -12.00
CA MET A 434 -4.30 -11.01 -12.20
C MET A 434 -5.17 -9.79 -12.53
N ALA A 435 -6.24 -9.96 -13.34
CA ALA A 435 -7.19 -8.89 -13.62
C ALA A 435 -8.00 -8.48 -12.37
N VAL A 436 -8.43 -9.44 -11.54
CA VAL A 436 -9.14 -9.19 -10.29
C VAL A 436 -8.24 -8.47 -9.28
N VAL A 437 -7.01 -8.94 -9.08
CA VAL A 437 -6.02 -8.25 -8.24
C VAL A 437 -5.77 -6.83 -8.76
N GLY A 438 -5.51 -6.69 -10.07
CA GLY A 438 -5.35 -5.39 -10.71
C GLY A 438 -6.58 -4.48 -10.65
N THR A 439 -7.75 -4.98 -10.28
CA THR A 439 -8.96 -4.15 -10.07
C THR A 439 -8.90 -3.40 -8.76
N PHE A 440 -8.48 -4.11 -7.71
CA PHE A 440 -8.44 -3.54 -6.36
C PHE A 440 -7.32 -2.52 -6.23
N THR A 441 -6.25 -2.66 -7.01
CA THR A 441 -5.16 -1.68 -7.03
C THR A 441 -5.39 -0.50 -7.97
N SER A 442 -6.33 -0.59 -8.92
CA SER A 442 -6.53 0.45 -9.96
C SER A 442 -7.89 1.14 -9.97
N GLY A 443 -8.86 0.61 -9.22
CA GLY A 443 -10.25 1.04 -9.30
C GLY A 443 -10.95 0.72 -10.65
N ALA A 444 -10.33 -0.04 -11.55
CA ALA A 444 -10.86 -0.32 -12.91
C ALA A 444 -11.99 -1.38 -12.94
N PHE A 445 -12.95 -1.31 -12.01
CA PHE A 445 -14.02 -2.31 -11.80
C PHE A 445 -14.82 -2.66 -13.06
N ALA A 446 -15.08 -1.69 -13.94
CA ALA A 446 -15.85 -1.91 -15.17
C ALA A 446 -15.12 -2.83 -16.17
N MET A 447 -13.80 -2.71 -16.28
CA MET A 447 -13.01 -3.53 -17.21
C MET A 447 -12.85 -4.96 -16.68
N THR A 448 -12.76 -5.12 -15.37
CA THR A 448 -12.74 -6.42 -14.70
C THR A 448 -14.03 -7.18 -14.90
N ALA A 449 -15.17 -6.49 -14.82
CA ALA A 449 -16.47 -7.11 -15.10
C ALA A 449 -16.52 -7.70 -16.52
N ILE A 450 -15.94 -7.03 -17.52
CA ILE A 450 -15.85 -7.53 -18.90
C ILE A 450 -14.96 -8.78 -18.97
N SER A 451 -13.79 -8.76 -18.33
CA SER A 451 -12.86 -9.90 -18.26
C SER A 451 -13.50 -11.12 -17.59
N VAL A 452 -14.24 -10.91 -16.49
CA VAL A 452 -15.00 -11.94 -15.78
C VAL A 452 -16.08 -12.52 -16.68
N VAL A 453 -16.84 -11.69 -17.41
CA VAL A 453 -17.88 -12.15 -18.35
C VAL A 453 -17.29 -12.99 -19.49
N ILE A 454 -16.20 -12.52 -20.11
CA ILE A 454 -15.48 -13.27 -21.15
C ILE A 454 -15.05 -14.62 -20.60
N TRP A 455 -14.50 -14.65 -19.39
CA TRP A 455 -14.02 -15.87 -18.72
C TRP A 455 -15.16 -16.85 -18.35
N ILE A 456 -16.31 -16.34 -17.89
CA ILE A 456 -17.51 -17.14 -17.62
C ILE A 456 -17.94 -17.90 -18.87
N LEU A 457 -17.90 -17.25 -20.03
CA LEU A 457 -18.21 -17.89 -21.30
C LEU A 457 -17.23 -19.04 -21.60
N VAL A 458 -15.92 -18.87 -21.35
CA VAL A 458 -14.88 -19.90 -21.57
C VAL A 458 -15.11 -21.14 -20.73
N ILE A 459 -15.24 -20.95 -19.42
CA ILE A 459 -15.35 -22.06 -18.49
C ILE A 459 -16.67 -22.79 -18.70
N ARG A 460 -17.75 -22.05 -18.97
CA ARG A 460 -19.03 -22.67 -19.27
C ARG A 460 -18.96 -23.47 -20.57
N LEU A 461 -18.29 -22.95 -21.61
CA LEU A 461 -18.06 -23.70 -22.86
C LEU A 461 -17.15 -24.92 -22.65
N GLN A 462 -16.10 -24.83 -21.82
CA GLN A 462 -15.26 -25.97 -21.43
C GLN A 462 -16.07 -27.06 -20.70
N SER A 463 -16.98 -26.66 -19.80
CA SER A 463 -17.83 -27.60 -19.05
C SER A 463 -18.90 -28.27 -19.93
N LEU A 464 -19.39 -27.58 -20.97
CA LEU A 464 -20.40 -28.11 -21.90
C LEU A 464 -19.80 -29.16 -22.85
N GLY A 465 -18.55 -29.00 -23.29
CA GLY A 465 -17.86 -29.98 -24.14
C GLY A 465 -17.56 -31.31 -23.44
N GLU A 466 -17.45 -31.33 -22.11
CA GLU A 466 -17.29 -32.56 -21.33
C GLU A 466 -18.63 -33.32 -21.17
N MET A 467 -19.79 -32.64 -21.18
CA MET A 467 -21.11 -33.29 -21.09
C MET A 467 -21.54 -34.03 -22.37
N GLU A 468 -21.06 -33.61 -23.55
CA GLU A 468 -21.28 -34.36 -24.80
C GLU A 468 -20.44 -35.64 -24.88
N GLY A 469 -19.29 -35.70 -24.19
CA GLY A 469 -18.42 -36.88 -24.16
C GLY A 469 -18.84 -37.99 -23.20
N ASP A 470 -19.64 -37.68 -22.18
CA ASP A 470 -20.12 -38.66 -21.17
C ASP A 470 -21.51 -39.26 -21.55
N THR A 471 -22.05 -38.88 -22.72
CA THR A 471 -23.33 -39.37 -23.25
C THR A 471 -23.19 -40.19 -24.55
N ALA A 472 -21.97 -40.47 -24.99
CA ALA A 472 -21.63 -41.32 -26.13
C ALA A 472 -20.78 -42.51 -25.67
#